data_AF-A0A498MUP6-F1
#
_entry.id   AF-A0A498MUP6-F1
#
_cell.length_a   1.000
_cell.length_b   1.000
_cell.length_c   1.000
_cell.angle_alpha   90.00
_cell.angle_beta   90.00
_cell.angle_gamma   90.00
#
_symmetry.space_group_name_H-M   'P 1'
#
loop_
_entity.id
_entity.type
_entity.pdbx_description
1 polymer ?
#
loop_
_entity_poly.entity_id
_entity_poly.type
_entity_poly.pdbx_seq_one_letter_code
_entity_poly.pdbx_strand_id
1 'polypeptide(L)'
;MDSKHKLDSQDPHYQEGRRMALELKLDRVLAEARAIPPTSHIIKGQDGYCIHEQACILPTVKVLDCSCDGTNFTILPGKPVILITINGRFDLHQPLYVCQSCQHQWSPDVKELMRSGYWPASVTSSTLYTLDLLSSFQELKVISPGFSRQAFAKLLEHRTKIGGRMKAAQRTVLKEVVTKDCAEGSGLAQ
;
A
#
# COMPACT_ATOMS: atom_id res chain seq x y z
N MET A 1 -48.38 -31.69 -26.92
CA MET A 1 -47.04 -32.30 -26.97
C MET A 1 -46.06 -31.20 -26.57
N ASP A 2 -45.62 -31.19 -25.32
CA ASP A 2 -44.70 -30.17 -24.81
C ASP A 2 -43.28 -30.47 -25.29
N SER A 3 -42.85 -29.75 -26.33
CA SER A 3 -41.47 -29.80 -26.82
C SER A 3 -40.55 -29.10 -25.81
N LYS A 4 -40.06 -29.86 -24.82
CA LYS A 4 -38.93 -29.44 -23.97
C LYS A 4 -37.72 -29.17 -24.86
N HIS A 5 -37.42 -27.90 -25.07
CA HIS A 5 -36.19 -27.48 -25.74
C HIS A 5 -35.01 -27.95 -24.88
N LYS A 6 -34.24 -28.91 -25.40
CA LYS A 6 -33.07 -29.44 -24.72
C LYS A 6 -31.95 -28.42 -24.91
N LEU A 7 -31.57 -27.74 -23.83
CA LEU A 7 -30.51 -26.75 -23.84
C LEU A 7 -29.18 -27.44 -24.22
N ASP A 8 -28.62 -27.10 -25.38
CA ASP A 8 -27.35 -27.66 -25.82
C ASP A 8 -26.21 -27.01 -25.05
N SER A 9 -25.59 -27.78 -24.17
CA SER A 9 -24.47 -27.31 -23.37
C SER A 9 -23.20 -27.05 -24.18
N GLN A 10 -23.09 -27.50 -25.43
CA GLN A 10 -21.94 -27.24 -26.28
C GLN A 10 -22.12 -26.03 -27.21
N ASP A 11 -23.30 -25.40 -27.20
CA ASP A 11 -23.55 -24.18 -27.96
C ASP A 11 -22.57 -23.06 -27.54
N PRO A 12 -21.83 -22.44 -28.48
CA PRO A 12 -20.87 -21.38 -28.19
C PRO A 12 -21.48 -20.17 -27.48
N HIS A 13 -22.71 -19.78 -27.82
CA HIS A 13 -23.44 -18.69 -27.15
C HIS A 13 -23.86 -19.06 -25.74
N TYR A 14 -24.22 -20.33 -25.50
CA TYR A 14 -24.50 -20.82 -24.15
C TYR A 14 -23.23 -20.82 -23.27
N GLN A 15 -22.09 -21.23 -23.82
CA GLN A 15 -20.80 -21.20 -23.12
C GLN A 15 -20.35 -19.77 -22.82
N GLU A 16 -20.51 -18.85 -23.77
CA GLU A 16 -20.22 -17.44 -23.60
C GLU A 16 -21.10 -16.80 -22.52
N GLY A 17 -22.41 -17.07 -22.54
CA GLY A 17 -23.34 -16.60 -21.50
C GLY A 17 -22.99 -17.14 -20.11
N ARG A 18 -22.53 -18.40 -20.01
CA ARG A 18 -22.02 -18.97 -18.75
C ARG A 18 -20.74 -18.29 -18.28
N ARG A 19 -19.81 -17.96 -19.18
CA ARG A 19 -18.57 -17.24 -18.86
C ARG A 19 -18.90 -15.87 -18.27
N MET A 20 -19.72 -15.08 -18.97
CA MET A 20 -20.14 -13.75 -18.49
C MET A 20 -20.86 -13.81 -17.13
N ALA A 21 -21.72 -14.82 -16.92
CA ALA A 21 -22.40 -15.00 -15.63
C ALA A 21 -21.42 -15.37 -14.50
N LEU A 22 -20.33 -16.08 -14.79
CA LEU A 22 -19.28 -16.39 -13.82
C LEU A 22 -18.41 -15.16 -13.52
N GLU A 23 -18.07 -14.35 -14.53
CA GLU A 23 -17.36 -13.07 -14.35
C GLU A 23 -18.17 -12.10 -13.48
N LEU A 24 -19.47 -11.94 -13.76
CA LEU A 24 -20.36 -11.12 -12.93
C LEU A 24 -20.47 -11.62 -11.48
N LYS A 25 -20.48 -12.94 -11.28
CA LYS A 25 -20.47 -13.55 -9.94
C LYS A 25 -19.14 -13.29 -9.24
N LEU A 26 -18.02 -13.41 -9.94
CA LEU A 26 -16.69 -13.11 -9.41
C LEU A 26 -16.58 -11.62 -9.03
N ASP A 27 -17.01 -10.71 -9.91
CA ASP A 27 -17.04 -9.27 -9.64
C ASP A 27 -17.89 -8.93 -8.43
N ARG A 28 -19.04 -9.59 -8.28
CA ARG A 28 -19.91 -9.44 -7.11
C ARG A 28 -19.24 -9.95 -5.83
N VAL A 29 -18.60 -11.12 -5.88
CA VAL A 29 -17.86 -11.67 -4.74
C VAL A 29 -16.68 -10.77 -4.36
N LEU A 30 -15.96 -10.22 -5.33
CA LEU A 30 -14.88 -9.25 -5.10
C LEU A 30 -15.41 -7.91 -4.56
N ALA A 31 -16.60 -7.49 -4.98
CA ALA A 31 -17.27 -6.29 -4.45
C ALA A 31 -17.77 -6.49 -3.00
N GLU A 32 -18.16 -7.70 -2.63
CA GLU A 32 -18.62 -8.07 -1.28
C GLU A 32 -17.45 -8.42 -0.35
N ALA A 33 -16.32 -8.91 -0.89
CA ALA A 33 -15.11 -9.20 -0.14
C ALA A 33 -14.46 -7.90 0.37
N ARG A 34 -14.59 -7.64 1.68
CA ARG A 34 -13.84 -6.56 2.32
C ARG A 34 -12.38 -6.98 2.46
N ALA A 35 -11.47 -6.19 1.89
CA ALA A 35 -10.06 -6.36 2.15
C ALA A 35 -9.80 -6.24 3.66
N ILE A 36 -9.10 -7.22 4.21
CA ILE A 36 -8.59 -7.15 5.58
C ILE A 36 -7.49 -6.09 5.56
N PRO A 37 -7.60 -5.03 6.38
CA PRO A 37 -6.53 -4.04 6.46
C PRO A 37 -5.21 -4.73 6.85
N PRO A 38 -4.06 -4.32 6.31
CA PRO A 38 -2.76 -4.91 6.68
C PRO A 38 -2.44 -4.75 8.18
N THR A 39 -3.10 -3.80 8.85
CA THR A 39 -3.08 -3.57 10.31
C THR A 39 -3.91 -4.57 11.09
N SER A 40 -4.48 -5.57 10.43
CA SER A 40 -5.37 -6.54 11.03
C SER A 40 -5.03 -7.94 10.55
N HIS A 41 -5.08 -8.91 11.46
CA HIS A 41 -5.02 -10.32 11.10
C HIS A 41 -6.23 -11.04 11.69
N ILE A 42 -6.60 -12.15 11.06
CA ILE A 42 -7.73 -12.96 11.50
C ILE A 42 -7.20 -14.15 12.28
N ILE A 43 -7.66 -14.31 13.51
CA ILE A 43 -7.41 -15.49 14.34
C ILE A 43 -8.69 -16.32 14.37
N LYS A 44 -8.56 -17.65 14.27
CA LYS A 44 -9.67 -18.57 14.51
C LYS A 44 -9.75 -18.87 16.00
N GLY A 45 -10.78 -18.35 16.65
CA GLY A 45 -11.15 -18.69 18.03
C GLY A 45 -12.11 -19.88 18.09
N GLN A 46 -12.56 -20.21 19.31
CA GLN A 46 -13.52 -21.29 19.55
C GLN A 46 -14.91 -20.98 18.97
N ASP A 47 -15.31 -19.70 18.93
CA ASP A 47 -16.63 -19.24 18.47
C ASP A 47 -16.62 -18.62 17.05
N GLY A 48 -15.54 -18.83 16.28
CA GLY A 48 -15.42 -18.32 14.91
C GLY A 48 -14.14 -17.52 14.67
N TYR A 49 -14.21 -16.53 13.78
CA TYR A 49 -13.07 -15.72 13.38
C TYR A 49 -13.11 -14.35 14.06
N CYS A 50 -12.03 -13.97 14.73
CA CYS A 50 -11.85 -12.67 15.35
C CYS A 50 -10.77 -11.86 14.62
N ILE A 51 -10.99 -10.56 14.51
CA ILE A 51 -10.04 -9.63 13.91
C ILE A 51 -9.22 -9.02 15.04
N HIS A 52 -7.90 -9.16 14.95
CA HIS A 52 -6.95 -8.57 15.88
C HIS A 52 -6.14 -7.49 15.18
N GLU A 53 -5.93 -6.36 15.86
CA GLU A 53 -5.01 -5.34 15.37
C GLU A 53 -3.56 -5.77 15.57
N GLN A 54 -2.71 -5.42 14.60
CA GLN A 54 -1.28 -5.60 14.67
C GLN A 54 -0.58 -4.31 14.24
N ALA A 55 0.55 -3.99 14.87
CA ALA A 55 1.40 -2.92 14.43
C ALA A 55 2.11 -3.32 13.13
N CYS A 56 1.87 -2.57 12.05
CA CYS A 56 2.60 -2.76 10.80
C CYS A 56 3.93 -2.00 10.85
N ILE A 57 5.03 -2.73 10.77
CA ILE A 57 6.38 -2.15 10.73
C ILE A 57 6.80 -1.90 9.28
N LEU A 58 7.35 -0.73 9.00
CA LEU A 58 7.95 -0.39 7.71
C LEU A 58 9.17 -1.28 7.47
N PRO A 59 9.22 -2.09 6.40
CA PRO A 59 10.40 -2.90 6.10
C PRO A 59 11.56 -2.01 5.70
N THR A 60 12.66 -1.99 6.45
CA THR A 60 13.88 -1.24 6.09
C THR A 60 15.07 -2.18 6.01
N VAL A 61 16.06 -1.80 5.21
CA VAL A 61 17.37 -2.46 5.24
C VAL A 61 17.96 -2.24 6.63
N LYS A 62 18.39 -3.31 7.29
CA LYS A 62 19.06 -3.23 8.59
C LYS A 62 20.46 -2.70 8.38
N VAL A 63 20.80 -1.60 9.06
CA VAL A 63 22.17 -1.14 9.22
C VAL A 63 22.46 -1.25 10.71
N LEU A 64 23.43 -2.08 11.07
CA LEU A 64 23.73 -2.38 12.47
C LEU A 64 24.82 -1.42 12.94
N ASP A 65 24.47 -0.53 13.86
CA ASP A 65 25.43 0.34 14.54
C ASP A 65 25.49 -0.03 16.04
N CYS A 66 25.99 -1.24 16.32
CA CYS A 66 26.15 -1.72 17.69
C CYS A 66 27.41 -2.57 17.81
N SER A 67 28.27 -2.25 18.78
CA SER A 67 29.55 -2.92 19.05
C SER A 67 29.42 -4.23 19.84
N CYS A 68 28.23 -4.81 19.93
CA CYS A 68 27.99 -6.06 20.67
C CYS A 68 28.26 -7.27 19.77
N ASP A 69 29.15 -8.16 20.22
CA ASP A 69 29.40 -9.44 19.55
C ASP A 69 28.19 -10.37 19.71
N GLY A 70 27.52 -10.73 18.60
CA GLY A 70 26.34 -11.61 18.61
C GLY A 70 25.00 -10.86 18.72
N THR A 71 24.77 -9.95 17.78
CA THR A 71 23.70 -8.95 17.82
C THR A 71 22.29 -9.53 17.61
N ASN A 72 21.63 -9.92 18.70
CA ASN A 72 20.19 -10.18 18.71
C ASN A 72 19.42 -8.87 18.92
N PHE A 73 18.51 -8.57 18.00
CA PHE A 73 17.67 -7.37 18.05
C PHE A 73 16.20 -7.74 18.13
N THR A 74 15.48 -7.00 18.97
CA THR A 74 14.01 -6.97 18.93
C THR A 74 13.56 -5.80 18.07
N ILE A 75 12.55 -6.01 17.22
CA ILE A 75 11.95 -4.96 16.41
C ILE A 75 10.62 -4.58 17.05
N LEU A 76 10.51 -3.32 17.45
CA LEU A 76 9.32 -2.75 18.06
C LEU A 76 8.72 -1.67 17.12
N PRO A 77 7.42 -1.36 17.26
CA PRO A 77 6.84 -0.20 16.59
C PRO A 77 7.42 1.09 17.17
N GLY A 78 8.10 1.85 16.32
CA GLY A 78 8.63 3.17 16.62
C GLY A 78 7.66 4.29 16.20
N LYS A 79 8.21 5.32 15.55
CA LYS A 79 7.43 6.51 15.14
C LYS A 79 6.39 6.15 14.07
N PRO A 80 5.16 6.68 14.14
CA PRO A 80 4.17 6.47 13.08
C PRO A 80 4.62 7.11 11.77
N VAL A 81 4.36 6.43 10.66
CA VAL A 81 4.71 6.87 9.31
C VAL A 81 3.63 6.48 8.32
N ILE A 82 3.34 7.37 7.38
CA ILE A 82 2.41 7.12 6.28
C ILE A 82 3.23 6.72 5.05
N LEU A 83 3.01 5.52 4.54
CA LEU A 83 3.60 5.08 3.27
C LEU A 83 2.56 5.17 2.16
N ILE A 84 2.87 5.91 1.10
CA ILE A 84 2.04 5.96 -0.10
C ILE A 84 2.73 5.14 -1.18
N THR A 85 2.02 4.14 -1.71
CA THR A 85 2.48 3.30 -2.83
C THR A 85 1.46 3.35 -3.96
N ILE A 86 1.74 2.69 -5.09
CA ILE A 86 0.77 2.57 -6.20
C ILE A 86 -0.55 1.90 -5.75
N ASN A 87 -0.49 1.13 -4.67
CA ASN A 87 -1.65 0.50 -4.06
C ASN A 87 -2.39 1.44 -3.09
N GLY A 88 -1.98 2.69 -2.94
CA GLY A 88 -2.58 3.68 -2.05
C GLY A 88 -1.82 3.84 -0.73
N ARG A 89 -2.51 4.39 0.28
CA ARG A 89 -1.95 4.74 1.59
C ARG A 89 -1.87 3.54 2.53
N PHE A 90 -0.81 3.51 3.34
CA PHE A 90 -0.59 2.58 4.44
C PHE A 90 -0.17 3.37 5.68
N ASP A 91 -0.84 3.15 6.81
CA ASP A 91 -0.38 3.68 8.10
C ASP A 91 0.50 2.62 8.77
N LEU A 92 1.77 2.93 8.93
CA LEU A 92 2.81 2.04 9.44
C LEU A 92 3.53 2.69 10.63
N HIS A 93 4.47 1.97 11.22
CA HIS A 93 5.45 2.48 12.17
C HIS A 93 6.85 2.24 11.62
N GLN A 94 7.76 3.19 11.81
CA GLN A 94 9.19 2.93 11.61
C GLN A 94 9.65 1.84 12.58
N PRO A 95 10.58 0.97 12.17
CA PRO A 95 11.15 -0.02 13.07
C PRO A 95 11.99 0.68 14.15
N LEU A 96 11.71 0.36 15.41
CA LEU A 96 12.59 0.65 16.54
C LEU A 96 13.37 -0.63 16.86
N TYR A 97 14.65 -0.63 16.56
CA TYR A 97 15.54 -1.74 16.85
C TYR A 97 16.10 -1.58 18.25
N VAL A 98 15.96 -2.63 19.07
CA VAL A 98 16.49 -2.65 20.44
C VAL A 98 17.47 -3.80 20.55
N CYS A 99 18.74 -3.47 20.84
CA CYS A 99 19.76 -4.47 21.13
C CYS A 99 19.42 -5.18 22.44
N GLN A 100 19.33 -6.50 22.43
CA GLN A 100 18.98 -7.25 23.64
C GLN A 100 20.10 -7.23 24.70
N SER A 101 21.35 -7.06 24.28
CA SER A 101 22.52 -7.08 25.17
C SER A 101 22.75 -5.74 25.90
N CYS A 102 22.78 -4.63 25.16
CA CYS A 102 23.11 -3.31 25.72
C CYS A 102 21.90 -2.36 25.81
N GLN A 103 20.72 -2.79 25.35
CA GLN A 103 19.49 -1.98 25.30
C GLN A 103 19.60 -0.70 24.47
N HIS A 104 20.65 -0.56 23.66
CA HIS A 104 20.77 0.55 22.73
C HIS A 104 19.64 0.49 21.70
N GLN A 105 19.09 1.67 21.40
CA GLN A 105 17.95 1.82 20.51
C GLN A 105 18.35 2.59 19.26
N TRP A 106 17.94 2.08 18.12
CA TRP A 106 18.18 2.72 16.84
C TRP A 106 16.89 2.71 15.99
N SER A 107 16.71 3.74 15.18
CA SER A 107 15.64 3.84 14.20
C SER A 107 16.22 4.40 12.90
N PRO A 108 15.73 3.94 11.73
CA PRO A 108 16.25 4.39 10.44
C PRO A 108 16.17 5.91 10.26
N ASP A 109 17.27 6.50 9.84
CA ASP A 109 17.33 7.90 9.42
C ASP A 109 16.85 8.09 7.96
N VAL A 110 16.89 9.32 7.47
CA VAL A 110 16.48 9.64 6.09
C VAL A 110 17.31 8.90 5.03
N LYS A 111 18.62 8.78 5.23
CA LYS A 111 19.51 8.11 4.28
C LYS A 111 19.22 6.62 4.22
N GLU A 112 18.95 6.00 5.35
CA GLU A 112 18.60 4.59 5.48
C GLU A 112 17.22 4.29 4.89
N LEU A 113 16.26 5.21 5.06
CA LEU A 113 14.96 5.13 4.39
C LEU A 113 15.10 5.21 2.86
N MET A 114 15.90 6.15 2.34
CA MET A 114 16.17 6.26 0.90
C MET A 114 16.87 5.01 0.34
N ARG A 115 17.86 4.47 1.06
CA ARG A 115 18.52 3.20 0.70
C ARG A 115 17.56 2.01 0.71
N SER A 116 16.49 2.09 1.48
CA SER A 116 15.41 1.09 1.52
C SER A 116 14.34 1.30 0.44
N GLY A 117 14.51 2.29 -0.45
CA GLY A 117 13.59 2.57 -1.55
C GLY A 117 12.45 3.52 -1.20
N TYR A 118 12.54 4.23 -0.07
CA TYR A 118 11.52 5.18 0.37
C TYR A 118 11.98 6.63 0.24
N TRP A 119 11.15 7.45 -0.41
CA TRP A 119 11.39 8.87 -0.59
C TRP A 119 10.54 9.70 0.37
N PRO A 120 11.13 10.52 1.26
CA PRO A 120 10.36 11.32 2.20
C PRO A 120 9.66 12.50 1.51
N ALA A 121 8.38 12.71 1.82
CA ALA A 121 7.58 13.83 1.31
C ALA A 121 7.92 15.16 2.03
N SER A 122 8.51 15.07 3.23
CA SER A 122 8.92 16.21 4.04
C SER A 122 10.12 15.88 4.91
N VAL A 123 10.79 16.92 5.42
CA VAL A 123 11.90 16.82 6.39
C VAL A 123 11.57 16.04 7.66
N THR A 124 10.29 15.90 8.01
CA THR A 124 9.87 15.13 9.19
C THR A 124 9.82 13.62 8.94
N SER A 125 9.91 13.17 7.68
CA SER A 125 9.80 11.78 7.25
C SER A 125 8.54 11.06 7.75
N SER A 126 7.49 11.82 8.08
CA SER A 126 6.19 11.32 8.53
C SER A 126 5.37 10.75 7.39
N THR A 127 5.68 11.13 6.14
CA THR A 127 5.08 10.59 4.92
C THR A 127 6.20 10.19 3.96
N LEU A 128 6.10 8.97 3.44
CA LEU A 128 7.06 8.35 2.53
C LEU A 128 6.35 7.92 1.25
N TYR A 129 7.06 8.00 0.12
CA TYR A 129 6.69 7.46 -1.17
C TYR A 129 7.57 6.25 -1.48
N THR A 130 7.02 5.23 -2.11
CA THR A 130 7.84 4.20 -2.73
C THR A 130 8.34 4.65 -4.10
N LEU A 131 9.52 4.17 -4.51
CA LEU A 131 10.08 4.51 -5.82
C LEU A 131 9.15 4.09 -6.98
N ASP A 132 8.53 2.91 -6.87
CA ASP A 132 7.59 2.37 -7.87
C ASP A 132 6.38 3.30 -8.10
N LEU A 133 5.91 4.01 -7.08
CA LEU A 133 4.84 5.00 -7.20
C LEU A 133 5.27 6.17 -8.09
N LEU A 134 6.48 6.68 -7.85
CA LEU A 134 7.03 7.80 -8.60
C LEU A 134 7.27 7.39 -10.06
N SER A 135 7.86 6.22 -10.28
CA SER A 135 8.07 5.65 -11.63
C SER A 135 6.73 5.41 -12.34
N SER A 136 5.75 4.83 -11.67
CA SER A 136 4.41 4.60 -12.25
C SER A 136 3.75 5.88 -12.72
N PHE A 137 3.88 6.97 -11.95
CA PHE A 137 3.33 8.26 -12.35
C PHE A 137 4.06 8.84 -13.57
N GLN A 138 5.39 8.72 -13.63
CA GLN A 138 6.20 9.16 -14.77
C GLN A 138 5.85 8.37 -16.04
N GLU A 139 5.78 7.04 -15.95
CA GLU A 139 5.38 6.18 -17.07
C GLU A 139 3.98 6.52 -17.58
N LEU A 140 3.04 6.73 -16.65
CA LEU A 140 1.68 7.14 -17.00
C LEU A 140 1.65 8.49 -17.72
N LYS A 141 2.53 9.42 -17.34
CA LYS A 141 2.68 10.72 -18.02
C LYS A 141 3.24 10.58 -19.45
N VAL A 142 4.09 9.60 -19.70
CA VAL A 142 4.58 9.31 -21.05
C VAL A 142 3.46 8.75 -21.93
N ILE A 143 2.67 7.81 -21.41
CA ILE A 143 1.61 7.14 -22.16
C ILE A 143 0.37 8.02 -22.32
N SER A 144 0.06 8.83 -21.31
CA SER A 144 -1.10 9.72 -21.28
C SER A 144 -0.72 11.09 -20.69
N PRO A 145 -0.17 12.01 -21.50
CA PRO A 145 0.27 13.33 -21.03
C PRO A 145 -0.86 14.14 -20.36
N GLY A 146 -2.10 13.94 -20.84
CA GLY A 146 -3.32 14.56 -20.30
C GLY A 146 -3.76 14.02 -18.93
N PHE A 147 -3.17 12.92 -18.45
CA PHE A 147 -3.51 12.37 -17.14
C PHE A 147 -3.04 13.31 -16.03
N SER A 148 -3.96 13.85 -15.24
CA SER A 148 -3.65 14.86 -14.23
C SER A 148 -3.13 14.25 -12.94
N ARG A 149 -2.34 15.03 -12.18
CA ARG A 149 -1.93 14.68 -10.80
C ARG A 149 -3.14 14.41 -9.89
N GLN A 150 -4.23 15.16 -10.08
CA GLN A 150 -5.46 14.98 -9.30
C GLN A 150 -6.17 13.66 -9.64
N ALA A 151 -6.18 13.26 -10.92
CA ALA A 151 -6.70 11.97 -11.34
C ALA A 151 -5.86 10.83 -10.73
N PHE A 152 -4.54 10.99 -10.68
CA PHE A 152 -3.65 10.03 -10.02
C PHE A 152 -3.92 9.94 -8.52
N ALA A 153 -4.05 11.07 -7.82
CA ALA A 153 -4.39 11.08 -6.40
C ALA A 153 -5.76 10.40 -6.13
N LYS A 154 -6.77 10.63 -6.98
CA LYS A 154 -8.07 9.94 -6.90
C LYS A 154 -7.94 8.43 -7.14
N LEU A 155 -7.07 8.00 -8.06
CA LEU A 155 -6.76 6.58 -8.26
C LEU A 155 -6.18 5.97 -6.98
N LEU A 156 -5.21 6.65 -6.35
CA LEU A 156 -4.61 6.19 -5.09
C LEU A 156 -5.63 6.17 -3.94
N GLU A 157 -6.53 7.16 -3.86
CA GLU A 157 -7.63 7.19 -2.89
C GLU A 157 -8.56 5.98 -3.09
N HIS A 158 -8.93 5.70 -4.33
CA HIS A 158 -9.76 4.54 -4.68
C HIS A 158 -9.08 3.22 -4.29
N ARG A 159 -7.78 3.07 -4.60
CA ARG A 159 -6.98 1.90 -4.21
C ARG A 159 -6.87 1.74 -2.68
N THR A 160 -6.74 2.85 -1.96
CA THR A 160 -6.75 2.88 -0.49
C THR A 160 -8.09 2.39 0.07
N LYS A 161 -9.20 2.86 -0.51
CA LYS A 161 -10.56 2.46 -0.11
C LYS A 161 -10.83 0.98 -0.37
N ILE A 162 -10.53 0.48 -1.58
CA ILE A 162 -10.68 -0.95 -1.92
C ILE A 162 -9.85 -1.81 -0.96
N GLY A 163 -8.63 -1.36 -0.64
CA GLY A 163 -7.76 -2.05 0.30
C GLY A 163 -8.17 -1.96 1.77
N GLY A 164 -9.34 -1.40 2.11
CA GLY A 164 -9.81 -1.29 3.49
C GLY A 164 -8.99 -0.32 4.37
N ARG A 165 -8.14 0.52 3.77
CA ARG A 165 -7.13 1.32 4.47
C ARG A 165 -7.56 2.76 4.76
N MET A 166 -8.80 3.12 4.45
CA MET A 166 -9.31 4.49 4.60
C MET A 166 -10.01 4.68 5.95
N LYS A 167 -9.39 5.38 6.89
CA LYS A 167 -10.02 5.83 8.15
C LYS A 167 -10.78 7.14 7.94
N ALA A 168 -11.83 7.40 8.73
CA ALA A 168 -12.72 8.56 8.58
C ALA A 168 -12.01 9.93 8.59
N ALA A 169 -10.83 10.05 9.21
CA ALA A 169 -10.05 11.28 9.30
C ALA A 169 -9.06 11.53 8.13
N GLN A 170 -8.97 10.64 7.13
CA GLN A 170 -7.85 10.59 6.18
C GLN A 170 -8.02 11.37 4.87
N ARG A 171 -9.09 12.17 4.74
CA ARG A 171 -9.44 12.90 3.51
C ARG A 171 -8.44 13.99 3.10
N THR A 172 -7.45 14.30 3.95
CA THR A 172 -6.58 15.48 3.80
C THR A 172 -5.18 15.17 3.24
N VAL A 173 -4.61 13.98 3.47
CA VAL A 173 -3.17 13.72 3.21
C VAL A 173 -2.86 13.39 1.74
N LEU A 174 -3.78 12.74 1.01
CA LEU A 174 -3.59 12.49 -0.44
C LEU A 174 -3.58 13.77 -1.30
N LYS A 175 -3.98 14.91 -0.72
CA LYS A 175 -3.85 16.22 -1.36
C LYS A 175 -2.39 16.67 -1.46
N GLU A 176 -1.48 16.18 -0.62
CA GLU A 176 -0.07 16.59 -0.62
C GLU A 176 0.74 15.97 -1.77
N VAL A 177 0.29 14.84 -2.33
CA VAL A 177 0.83 14.26 -3.60
C VAL A 177 0.68 15.26 -4.76
N VAL A 178 -0.24 16.23 -4.64
CA VAL A 178 -0.55 17.22 -5.68
C VAL A 178 0.40 18.43 -5.64
N THR A 179 1.17 18.64 -4.56
CA THR A 179 1.83 19.94 -4.30
C THR A 179 3.36 19.97 -4.31
N LYS A 180 4.07 18.86 -4.53
CA LYS A 180 5.54 18.90 -4.55
C LYS A 180 6.13 18.25 -5.79
N ASP A 181 6.37 19.08 -6.80
CA ASP A 181 7.67 19.17 -7.47
C ASP A 181 7.75 20.51 -8.22
N CYS A 182 8.53 21.44 -7.65
CA CYS A 182 9.22 22.53 -8.35
C CYS A 182 10.01 23.34 -7.31
N ALA A 183 11.13 22.79 -6.83
CA ALA A 183 12.21 23.58 -6.23
C ALA A 183 13.55 22.83 -6.34
N GLU A 184 13.89 22.33 -7.52
CA GLU A 184 15.26 21.96 -7.91
C GLU A 184 15.25 21.64 -9.42
N GLY A 185 15.07 22.68 -10.23
CA GLY A 185 14.93 22.54 -11.67
C GLY A 185 14.90 23.86 -12.43
N SER A 186 15.63 24.87 -11.95
CA SER A 186 15.91 26.10 -12.71
C SER A 186 16.97 26.91 -11.97
N GLY A 187 18.24 26.79 -12.39
CA GLY A 187 19.33 27.55 -11.79
C GLY A 187 20.73 27.18 -12.27
N LEU A 188 20.88 26.75 -13.53
CA LEU A 188 22.16 26.71 -14.24
C LEU A 188 21.92 27.34 -15.61
N ALA A 189 21.97 28.67 -15.62
CA ALA A 189 22.18 29.49 -16.82
C ALA A 189 22.59 30.90 -16.37
N GLN A 190 23.91 31.06 -16.26
CA GLN A 190 24.77 32.24 -16.40
C GLN A 190 25.78 32.36 -15.25
#